data_AF-A0A7X6T9H9-F1
#
_entry.id   AF-A0A7X6T9H9-F1
#
_cell.length_a   1.000
_cell.length_b   1.000
_cell.length_c   1.000
_cell.angle_alpha   90.00
_cell.angle_beta   90.00
_cell.angle_gamma   90.00
#
_symmetry.space_group_name_H-M   'P 1'
#
loop_
_entity.id
_entity.type
_entity.pdbx_description
1 polymer ?
#
loop_
_entity_poly.entity_id
_entity_poly.type
_entity_poly.pdbx_seq_one_letter_code
_entity_poly.pdbx_strand_id
1 'polypeptide(L)'
;MDTPGPGQSKRPGAAALVALTQSALIAALYMALTLVTPFMSFSFIQLRLAEALTALPALFPSAIAGVFAGCLLANLLNPAPLGLVDILGGSAVTLLAALLTWRLAKPWRLRLAGEARGERLEPKGFCSRDLTVRLIPLLPPVLLNALVVGSYLPFLIRPGQVSPALLAGSVGALFLSQSLVVFGIGLPLLAALKKTPWAQRVYLTEGESLKDQRRK
;
A
#
# COMPACT_ATOMS: atom_id res chain seq x y z
N MET A 1 -18.44 11.75 36.45
CA MET A 1 -18.99 11.16 35.22
C MET A 1 -19.34 12.31 34.30
N ASP A 2 -18.37 12.76 33.51
CA ASP A 2 -18.57 13.87 32.57
C ASP A 2 -19.03 13.30 31.24
N THR A 3 -20.33 13.43 30.96
CA THR A 3 -20.84 13.24 29.61
C THR A 3 -20.52 14.49 28.79
N PRO A 4 -19.84 14.38 27.64
CA PRO A 4 -19.57 15.55 26.81
C PRO A 4 -20.88 16.05 26.16
N GLY A 5 -21.15 17.35 26.31
CA GLY A 5 -22.37 18.00 25.83
C GLY A 5 -22.50 18.07 24.30
N PRO A 6 -23.72 18.37 23.80
CA PRO A 6 -24.06 18.34 22.38
C PRO A 6 -23.51 19.59 21.68
N GLY A 7 -22.32 19.49 21.08
CA GLY A 7 -21.70 20.62 20.40
C GLY A 7 -20.25 20.42 19.93
N GLN A 8 -19.65 19.24 20.13
CA GLN A 8 -18.33 18.97 19.56
C GLN A 8 -18.44 18.70 18.05
N SER A 9 -18.53 19.77 17.27
CA SER A 9 -18.22 19.71 15.84
C SER A 9 -16.82 19.12 15.70
N LYS A 10 -16.69 18.02 14.94
CA LYS A 10 -15.38 17.44 14.63
C LYS A 10 -14.54 18.53 13.97
N ARG A 11 -13.55 19.09 14.70
CA ARG A 11 -12.67 20.13 14.14
C ARG A 11 -11.96 19.55 12.91
N PRO A 12 -12.23 20.04 11.68
CA PRO A 12 -11.69 19.45 10.46
C PRO A 12 -10.14 19.38 10.47
N GLY A 13 -9.49 20.29 11.19
CA GLY A 13 -8.03 20.31 11.35
C GLY A 13 -7.44 19.10 12.10
N ALA A 14 -8.16 18.50 13.05
CA ALA A 14 -7.61 17.38 13.83
C ALA A 14 -7.49 16.10 12.99
N ALA A 15 -8.48 15.81 12.14
CA ALA A 15 -8.45 14.66 11.24
C ALA A 15 -7.38 14.82 10.14
N ALA A 16 -7.26 16.03 9.58
CA ALA A 16 -6.23 16.35 8.60
C ALA A 16 -4.82 16.22 9.19
N LEU A 17 -4.61 16.71 10.42
CA LEU A 17 -3.33 16.57 11.12
C LEU A 17 -2.97 15.10 11.36
N VAL A 18 -3.92 14.28 11.82
CA VAL A 18 -3.69 12.83 12.00
C VAL A 18 -3.33 12.16 10.67
N ALA A 19 -4.03 12.49 9.58
CA ALA A 19 -3.72 11.94 8.27
C ALA A 19 -2.33 12.35 7.77
N LEU A 20 -1.93 13.60 7.99
CA LEU A 20 -0.60 14.11 7.65
C LEU A 20 0.49 13.39 8.46
N THR A 21 0.31 13.27 9.78
CA THR A 21 1.27 12.57 10.66
C THR A 21 1.39 11.10 10.27
N GLN A 22 0.29 10.41 9.99
CA GLN A 22 0.32 9.03 9.50
C GLN A 22 1.08 8.90 8.17
N SER A 23 0.83 9.82 7.24
CA SER A 23 1.52 9.83 5.94
C SER A 23 3.02 10.04 6.13
N ALA A 24 3.43 10.99 6.97
CA ALA A 24 4.82 11.29 7.26
C ALA A 24 5.54 10.10 7.94
N LEU A 25 4.90 9.43 8.89
CA LEU A 25 5.45 8.24 9.53
C LEU A 25 5.64 7.08 8.55
N ILE A 26 4.66 6.83 7.67
CA ILE A 26 4.76 5.80 6.63
C ILE A 26 5.86 6.16 5.63
N ALA A 27 5.96 7.43 5.21
CA ALA A 27 7.01 7.89 4.31
C ALA A 27 8.40 7.71 4.93
N ALA A 28 8.58 8.09 6.19
CA ALA A 28 9.83 7.93 6.93
C ALA A 28 10.22 6.45 7.07
N LEU A 29 9.25 5.58 7.42
CA LEU A 29 9.50 4.15 7.53
C LEU A 29 9.85 3.52 6.17
N TYR A 30 9.13 3.89 5.11
CA TYR A 30 9.42 3.43 3.76
C TYR A 30 10.85 3.81 3.37
N MET A 31 11.20 5.09 3.53
CA MET A 31 12.52 5.61 3.21
C MET A 31 13.62 4.91 4.03
N ALA A 32 13.42 4.76 5.33
CA ALA A 32 14.38 4.08 6.20
C ALA A 32 14.61 2.62 5.79
N LEU A 33 13.54 1.86 5.52
CA LEU A 33 13.65 0.47 5.08
C LEU A 33 14.38 0.33 3.74
N THR A 34 14.18 1.28 2.81
CA THR A 34 14.89 1.29 1.53
C THR A 34 16.37 1.66 1.69
N LEU A 35 16.68 2.71 2.48
CA LEU A 35 18.05 3.24 2.61
C LEU A 35 18.94 2.41 3.54
N VAL A 36 18.39 1.62 4.46
CA VAL A 36 19.14 0.67 5.29
C VAL A 36 19.53 -0.59 4.50
N THR A 37 18.81 -0.90 3.42
CA THR A 37 19.06 -2.08 2.57
C THR A 37 19.39 -1.71 1.11
N PRO A 38 20.34 -0.80 0.84
CA PRO A 38 20.55 -0.25 -0.51
C PRO A 38 21.10 -1.30 -1.49
N PHE A 39 22.00 -2.19 -1.03
CA PHE A 39 22.52 -3.32 -1.80
C PHE A 39 21.41 -4.24 -2.33
N MET A 40 20.34 -4.38 -1.55
CA MET A 40 19.20 -5.24 -1.89
C MET A 40 18.12 -4.46 -2.64
N SER A 41 17.97 -3.15 -2.39
CA SER A 41 16.90 -2.32 -2.92
C SER A 41 17.16 -1.76 -4.33
N PHE A 42 18.41 -1.68 -4.78
CA PHE A 42 18.79 -1.06 -6.07
C PHE A 42 19.62 -1.98 -6.99
N SER A 43 19.58 -3.29 -6.78
CA SER A 43 20.32 -4.26 -7.61
C SER A 43 19.48 -4.83 -8.76
N PHE A 44 19.98 -5.85 -9.48
CA PHE A 44 19.21 -6.59 -10.49
C PHE A 44 18.10 -7.46 -9.88
N ILE A 45 18.31 -7.97 -8.68
CA ILE A 45 17.31 -8.69 -7.88
C ILE A 45 16.91 -7.77 -6.74
N GLN A 46 15.98 -6.85 -7.03
CA GLN A 46 15.55 -5.86 -6.05
C GLN A 46 14.60 -6.48 -5.03
N LEU A 47 15.01 -6.59 -3.77
CA LEU A 47 14.10 -6.90 -2.66
C LEU A 47 14.01 -5.65 -1.78
N ARG A 48 12.92 -4.90 -1.97
CA ARG A 48 12.68 -3.67 -1.22
C ARG A 48 11.67 -3.94 -0.12
N LEU A 49 12.15 -4.11 1.11
CA LEU A 49 11.29 -4.38 2.28
C LEU A 49 10.22 -3.31 2.50
N ALA A 50 10.52 -2.06 2.12
CA ALA A 50 9.58 -0.94 2.18
C ALA A 50 8.28 -1.17 1.37
N GLU A 51 8.31 -2.03 0.35
CA GLU A 51 7.14 -2.34 -0.48
C GLU A 51 6.05 -3.07 0.29
N ALA A 52 6.37 -3.71 1.43
CA ALA A 52 5.36 -4.26 2.34
C ALA A 52 4.37 -3.18 2.81
N LEU A 53 4.80 -1.93 2.91
CA LEU A 53 3.96 -0.80 3.31
C LEU A 53 2.94 -0.41 2.24
N THR A 54 3.13 -0.82 0.98
CA THR A 54 2.14 -0.60 -0.10
C THR A 54 0.87 -1.43 0.07
N ALA A 55 0.84 -2.34 1.04
CA ALA A 55 -0.38 -2.99 1.51
C ALA A 55 -1.25 -2.07 2.37
N LEU A 56 -0.66 -1.12 3.12
CA LEU A 56 -1.37 -0.23 4.06
C LEU A 56 -2.51 0.61 3.44
N PRO A 57 -2.41 1.08 2.18
CA PRO A 57 -3.55 1.67 1.45
C PRO A 57 -4.79 0.78 1.39
N ALA A 58 -4.72 -0.52 1.69
CA ALA A 58 -5.93 -1.34 1.80
C ALA A 58 -6.80 -0.94 3.01
N LEU A 59 -6.19 -0.43 4.09
CA LEU A 59 -6.86 -0.04 5.34
C LEU A 59 -6.88 1.47 5.58
N PHE A 60 -5.83 2.20 5.19
CA PHE A 60 -5.66 3.61 5.54
C PHE A 60 -5.56 4.48 4.29
N PRO A 61 -6.46 5.46 4.08
CA PRO A 61 -6.39 6.34 2.90
C PRO A 61 -5.17 7.27 2.96
N SER A 62 -4.73 7.67 4.16
CA SER A 62 -3.49 8.44 4.37
C SER A 62 -2.23 7.69 3.93
N ALA A 63 -2.24 6.36 3.94
CA ALA A 63 -1.10 5.57 3.50
C ALA A 63 -0.75 5.78 2.02
N ILE A 64 -1.71 6.20 1.19
CA ILE A 64 -1.47 6.51 -0.24
C ILE A 64 -0.41 7.61 -0.37
N ALA A 65 -0.60 8.73 0.35
CA ALA A 65 0.37 9.82 0.36
C ALA A 65 1.68 9.40 1.01
N GLY A 66 1.62 8.59 2.08
CA GLY A 66 2.79 8.10 2.80
C GLY A 66 3.71 7.25 1.93
N VAL A 67 3.19 6.21 1.25
CA VAL A 67 4.03 5.34 0.41
C VAL A 67 4.52 6.05 -0.84
N PHE A 68 3.73 6.96 -1.41
CA PHE A 68 4.17 7.82 -2.52
C PHE A 68 5.34 8.72 -2.14
N ALA A 69 5.19 9.49 -1.06
CA ALA A 69 6.25 10.37 -0.57
C ALA A 69 7.48 9.58 -0.12
N GLY A 70 7.28 8.44 0.53
CA GLY A 70 8.36 7.53 0.90
C GLY A 70 9.17 7.04 -0.29
N CYS A 71 8.51 6.59 -1.36
CA CYS A 71 9.16 6.17 -2.60
C CYS A 71 9.93 7.32 -3.26
N LEU A 72 9.30 8.49 -3.37
CA LEU A 72 9.91 9.67 -3.96
C LEU A 72 11.18 10.10 -3.22
N LEU A 73 11.10 10.17 -1.89
CA LEU A 73 12.24 10.54 -1.05
C LEU A 73 13.33 9.47 -1.08
N ALA A 74 12.97 8.19 -1.04
CA ALA A 74 13.94 7.11 -1.11
C ALA A 74 14.72 7.09 -2.44
N ASN A 75 14.05 7.35 -3.55
CA ASN A 75 14.70 7.42 -4.86
C ASN A 75 15.51 8.70 -5.02
N LEU A 76 15.06 9.83 -4.46
CA LEU A 76 15.80 11.09 -4.46
C LEU A 76 17.10 11.00 -3.63
N LEU A 77 17.05 10.30 -2.50
CA LEU A 77 18.18 10.12 -1.59
C LEU A 77 18.95 8.82 -1.85
N ASN A 78 18.71 8.17 -2.98
CA ASN A 78 19.41 6.96 -3.36
C ASN A 78 20.92 7.25 -3.54
N PRO A 79 21.82 6.57 -2.81
CA PRO A 79 23.27 6.77 -2.91
C PRO A 79 23.85 6.50 -4.31
N ALA A 80 23.18 5.67 -5.10
CA ALA A 80 23.52 5.38 -6.49
C ALA A 80 22.33 5.76 -7.39
N PRO A 81 22.15 7.06 -7.68
CA PRO A 81 20.92 7.56 -8.29
C PRO A 81 20.69 6.97 -9.68
N LEU A 82 19.53 6.35 -9.87
CA LEU A 82 19.10 5.76 -11.15
C LEU A 82 18.49 6.80 -12.10
N GLY A 83 18.59 8.10 -11.77
CA GLY A 83 18.13 9.22 -12.59
C GLY A 83 16.66 9.58 -12.39
N LEU A 84 16.22 10.63 -13.09
CA LEU A 84 14.87 11.21 -12.95
C LEU A 84 13.75 10.22 -13.33
N VAL A 85 14.03 9.29 -14.24
CA VAL A 85 13.08 8.25 -14.65
C VAL A 85 12.69 7.39 -13.45
N ASP A 86 13.63 7.00 -12.60
CA ASP A 86 13.32 6.17 -11.43
C ASP A 86 12.67 6.98 -10.30
N ILE A 87 13.12 8.22 -10.10
CA ILE A 87 12.55 9.12 -9.08
C ILE A 87 11.07 9.39 -9.36
N LEU A 88 10.73 9.82 -10.57
CA LEU A 88 9.36 10.18 -10.94
C LEU A 88 8.54 8.96 -11.35
N GLY A 89 9.11 8.09 -12.18
CA GLY A 89 8.44 6.90 -12.70
C GLY A 89 8.13 5.89 -11.61
N GLY A 90 9.12 5.54 -10.77
CA GLY A 90 8.92 4.65 -9.63
C GLY A 90 7.85 5.18 -8.67
N SER A 91 7.93 6.46 -8.29
CA SER A 91 6.96 7.08 -7.39
C SER A 91 5.56 7.16 -7.98
N ALA A 92 5.43 7.48 -9.27
CA ALA A 92 4.14 7.51 -9.96
C ALA A 92 3.49 6.12 -10.02
N VAL A 93 4.29 5.08 -10.26
CA VAL A 93 3.85 3.67 -10.20
C VAL A 93 3.35 3.32 -8.80
N THR A 94 4.09 3.67 -7.75
CA THR A 94 3.67 3.44 -6.36
C THR A 94 2.38 4.19 -6.02
N LEU A 95 2.22 5.44 -6.48
CA LEU A 95 0.99 6.21 -6.28
C LEU A 95 -0.21 5.53 -6.95
N LEU A 96 -0.05 5.15 -8.22
CA LEU A 96 -1.11 4.45 -8.97
C LEU A 96 -1.48 3.12 -8.29
N ALA A 97 -0.47 2.33 -7.91
CA ALA A 97 -0.67 1.09 -7.17
C ALA A 97 -1.44 1.32 -5.87
N ALA A 98 -1.05 2.32 -5.06
CA ALA A 98 -1.71 2.63 -3.81
C ALA A 98 -3.18 3.07 -4.00
N LEU A 99 -3.46 3.87 -5.03
CA LEU A 99 -4.83 4.26 -5.40
C LEU A 99 -5.67 3.04 -5.80
N LEU A 100 -5.12 2.13 -6.59
CA LEU A 100 -5.79 0.90 -6.99
C LEU A 100 -6.01 -0.04 -5.79
N THR A 101 -5.01 -0.21 -4.94
CA THR A 101 -5.11 -0.96 -3.67
C THR A 101 -6.26 -0.43 -2.83
N TRP A 102 -6.34 0.88 -2.62
CA TRP A 102 -7.42 1.50 -1.84
C TRP A 102 -8.79 1.26 -2.45
N ARG A 103 -8.92 1.37 -3.79
CA ARG A 103 -10.20 1.14 -4.49
C ARG A 103 -10.61 -0.33 -4.45
N LEU A 104 -9.69 -1.25 -4.73
CA LEU A 104 -9.95 -2.69 -4.76
C LEU A 104 -10.20 -3.27 -3.36
N ALA A 105 -9.66 -2.65 -2.30
CA ALA A 105 -9.90 -3.08 -0.92
C ALA A 105 -11.29 -2.70 -0.38
N LYS A 106 -12.10 -1.92 -1.11
CA LYS A 106 -13.43 -1.49 -0.66
C LYS A 106 -14.34 -2.66 -0.23
N PRO A 107 -14.52 -3.75 -1.01
CA PRO A 107 -15.33 -4.89 -0.59
C PRO A 107 -14.81 -5.55 0.70
N TRP A 108 -13.49 -5.60 0.88
CA TRP A 108 -12.88 -6.14 2.09
C TRP A 108 -13.13 -5.24 3.31
N ARG A 109 -12.97 -3.92 3.17
CA ARG A 109 -13.30 -2.95 4.23
C ARG A 109 -14.77 -3.02 4.64
N LEU A 110 -15.69 -3.15 3.69
CA LEU A 110 -17.13 -3.30 4.00
C LEU A 110 -17.43 -4.58 4.79
N ARG A 111 -16.73 -5.68 4.51
CA ARG A 111 -16.84 -6.91 5.33
C ARG A 111 -16.32 -6.69 6.75
N LEU A 112 -15.16 -6.06 6.90
CA LEU A 112 -14.62 -5.70 8.22
C LEU A 112 -15.58 -4.80 9.00
N ALA A 113 -16.30 -3.91 8.33
CA ALA A 113 -17.34 -3.09 8.94
C ALA A 113 -18.52 -3.92 9.46
N GLY A 114 -18.99 -4.92 8.69
CA GLY A 114 -20.02 -5.86 9.14
C GLY A 114 -19.54 -6.69 10.34
N GLU A 115 -18.34 -7.26 10.25
CA GLU A 115 -17.70 -8.01 11.34
C GLU A 115 -17.63 -7.19 12.64
N ALA A 116 -17.16 -5.95 12.56
CA ALA A 116 -17.02 -5.07 13.72
C ALA A 116 -18.36 -4.66 14.35
N ARG A 117 -19.47 -4.69 13.59
CA ARG A 117 -20.83 -4.41 14.08
C ARG A 117 -21.52 -5.65 14.67
N GLY A 118 -20.88 -6.82 14.65
CA GLY A 118 -21.52 -8.06 15.05
C GLY A 118 -22.60 -8.53 14.07
N GLU A 119 -22.64 -7.98 12.85
CA GLU A 119 -23.50 -8.49 11.78
C GLU A 119 -22.98 -9.89 11.43
N ARG A 120 -23.73 -10.91 11.85
CA ARG A 120 -23.34 -12.31 11.69
C ARG A 120 -23.19 -12.65 10.21
N LEU A 121 -21.95 -12.64 9.74
CA LEU A 121 -21.55 -13.35 8.54
C LEU A 121 -21.68 -14.84 8.87
N GLU A 122 -22.76 -15.47 8.44
CA GLU A 122 -22.91 -16.93 8.40
C GLU A 122 -21.58 -17.60 8.01
N PRO A 123 -20.94 -18.43 8.86
CA PRO A 123 -19.74 -19.15 8.45
C PRO A 123 -20.02 -20.65 8.40
N LYS A 124 -19.90 -21.26 7.22
CA LYS A 124 -19.50 -22.67 7.13
C LYS A 124 -18.56 -22.89 5.95
N GLY A 125 -17.30 -22.47 6.12
CA GLY A 125 -16.19 -22.87 5.25
C GLY A 125 -15.26 -21.71 4.85
N PHE A 126 -13.96 -22.01 4.74
CA PHE A 126 -13.00 -21.16 4.03
C PHE A 126 -13.43 -21.12 2.56
N CYS A 127 -14.17 -20.10 2.15
CA CYS A 127 -14.57 -19.94 0.76
C CYS A 127 -13.45 -19.18 0.02
N SER A 128 -13.08 -19.61 -1.19
CA SER A 128 -12.07 -18.93 -2.01
C SER A 128 -12.36 -17.43 -2.17
N ARG A 129 -13.64 -17.03 -2.12
CA ARG A 129 -14.11 -15.64 -2.11
C ARG A 129 -13.59 -14.79 -0.94
N ASP A 130 -13.23 -15.36 0.21
CA ASP A 130 -12.65 -14.59 1.33
C ASP A 130 -11.16 -14.32 1.11
N LEU A 131 -10.43 -15.32 0.61
CA LEU A 131 -9.04 -15.15 0.23
C LEU A 131 -8.92 -14.13 -0.92
N THR A 132 -9.77 -14.24 -1.94
CA THR A 132 -9.76 -13.35 -3.11
C THR A 132 -9.93 -11.88 -2.74
N VAL A 133 -10.87 -11.52 -1.85
CA VAL A 133 -11.06 -10.11 -1.45
C VAL A 133 -9.89 -9.53 -0.64
N ARG A 134 -9.08 -10.39 -0.01
CA ARG A 134 -7.87 -10.00 0.73
C ARG A 134 -6.65 -9.88 -0.19
N LEU A 135 -6.53 -10.77 -1.18
CA LEU A 135 -5.36 -10.83 -2.05
C LEU A 135 -5.43 -9.87 -3.24
N ILE A 136 -6.60 -9.72 -3.89
CA ILE A 136 -6.75 -8.86 -5.08
C ILE A 136 -6.24 -7.43 -4.84
N PRO A 137 -6.54 -6.76 -3.71
CA PRO A 137 -6.07 -5.40 -3.48
C PRO A 137 -4.55 -5.27 -3.42
N LEU A 138 -3.81 -6.37 -3.18
CA LEU A 138 -2.35 -6.37 -3.07
C LEU A 138 -1.65 -6.70 -4.40
N LEU A 139 -2.39 -7.05 -5.45
CA LEU A 139 -1.83 -7.30 -6.77
C LEU A 139 -1.30 -6.03 -7.46
N PRO A 140 -1.95 -4.85 -7.40
CA PRO A 140 -1.47 -3.65 -8.08
C PRO A 140 0.00 -3.29 -7.80
N PRO A 141 0.48 -3.20 -6.53
CA PRO A 141 1.88 -2.86 -6.29
C PRO A 141 2.85 -3.90 -6.87
N VAL A 142 2.50 -5.18 -6.85
CA VAL A 142 3.35 -6.24 -7.43
C VAL A 142 3.40 -6.15 -8.95
N LEU A 143 2.23 -6.10 -9.59
CA LEU A 143 2.12 -6.15 -11.05
C LEU A 143 2.65 -4.87 -11.71
N LEU A 144 2.29 -3.70 -11.17
CA LEU A 144 2.72 -2.43 -11.76
C LEU A 144 4.22 -2.21 -11.58
N ASN A 145 4.80 -2.54 -10.43
CA ASN A 145 6.25 -2.46 -10.27
C ASN A 145 6.97 -3.46 -11.18
N ALA A 146 6.52 -4.71 -11.23
CA ALA A 146 7.15 -5.71 -12.09
C ALA A 146 7.14 -5.29 -13.56
N LEU A 147 6.02 -4.79 -14.07
CA LEU A 147 5.87 -4.41 -15.48
C LEU A 147 6.55 -3.09 -15.81
N VAL A 148 6.39 -2.06 -14.98
CA VAL A 148 6.91 -0.72 -15.29
C VAL A 148 8.36 -0.58 -14.84
N VAL A 149 8.65 -0.82 -13.55
CA VAL A 149 10.03 -0.71 -13.03
C VAL A 149 10.91 -1.78 -13.67
N GLY A 150 10.43 -3.01 -13.78
CA GLY A 150 11.20 -4.09 -14.39
C GLY A 150 11.46 -3.92 -15.89
N SER A 151 10.66 -3.13 -16.60
CA SER A 151 10.94 -2.85 -18.01
C SER A 151 11.97 -1.75 -18.21
N TYR A 152 11.99 -0.68 -17.41
CA TYR A 152 12.96 0.40 -17.60
C TYR A 152 14.29 0.17 -16.87
N LEU A 153 14.31 -0.58 -15.76
CA LEU A 153 15.48 -0.70 -14.90
C LEU A 153 16.73 -1.25 -15.61
N PRO A 154 16.65 -2.27 -16.51
CA PRO A 154 17.82 -2.74 -17.24
C PRO A 154 18.50 -1.68 -18.10
N PHE A 155 17.73 -0.73 -18.64
CA PHE A 155 18.26 0.39 -19.43
C PHE A 155 19.07 1.38 -18.58
N LEU A 156 18.77 1.47 -17.28
CA LEU A 156 19.46 2.35 -16.34
C LEU A 156 20.72 1.71 -15.76
N ILE A 157 20.66 0.42 -15.41
CA ILE A 157 21.78 -0.29 -14.77
C ILE A 157 22.83 -0.76 -15.78
N ARG A 158 22.43 -1.17 -17.00
CA ARG A 158 23.33 -1.65 -18.05
C ARG A 158 23.03 -0.98 -19.40
N PRO A 159 23.34 0.32 -19.53
CA PRO A 159 23.14 1.04 -20.78
C PRO A 159 23.86 0.34 -21.93
N GLY A 160 23.16 0.11 -23.05
CA GLY A 160 23.72 -0.50 -24.25
C GLY A 160 23.81 -2.04 -24.27
N GLN A 161 23.45 -2.73 -23.17
CA GLN A 161 23.50 -4.20 -23.08
C GLN A 161 22.12 -4.83 -22.80
N VAL A 162 21.04 -4.14 -23.16
CA VAL A 162 19.69 -4.62 -22.89
C VAL A 162 19.31 -5.69 -23.92
N SER A 163 19.02 -6.89 -23.42
CA SER A 163 18.47 -8.00 -24.21
C SER A 163 17.05 -8.34 -23.75
N PRO A 164 16.21 -8.95 -24.60
CA PRO A 164 14.89 -9.42 -24.20
C PRO A 164 14.93 -10.37 -22.99
N ALA A 165 15.97 -11.18 -22.89
CA ALA A 165 16.19 -12.06 -21.74
C ALA A 165 16.47 -11.29 -20.45
N LEU A 166 17.25 -10.20 -20.53
CA LEU A 166 17.53 -9.34 -19.37
C LEU A 166 16.26 -8.60 -18.91
N LEU A 167 15.44 -8.12 -19.85
CA LEU A 167 14.15 -7.49 -19.55
C LEU A 167 13.20 -8.47 -18.88
N ALA A 168 13.00 -9.66 -19.47
CA ALA A 168 12.17 -10.70 -18.88
C ALA A 168 12.68 -11.13 -17.49
N GLY A 169 14.00 -11.25 -17.34
CA GLY A 169 14.65 -11.55 -16.05
C GLY A 169 14.39 -10.47 -15.00
N SER A 170 14.47 -9.19 -15.36
CA SER A 170 14.21 -8.07 -14.44
C SER A 170 12.75 -8.01 -14.01
N VAL A 171 11.81 -8.11 -14.97
CA VAL A 171 10.37 -8.17 -14.70
C VAL A 171 10.05 -9.36 -13.79
N GLY A 172 10.59 -10.55 -14.09
CA GLY A 172 10.37 -11.76 -13.30
C GLY A 172 10.96 -11.68 -11.89
N ALA A 173 12.17 -11.13 -11.75
CA ALA A 173 12.82 -10.96 -10.45
C ALA A 173 12.05 -9.98 -9.55
N LEU A 174 11.61 -8.83 -10.10
CA LEU A 174 10.77 -7.88 -9.38
C LEU A 174 9.41 -8.48 -9.04
N PHE A 175 8.76 -9.20 -9.96
CA PHE A 175 7.50 -9.86 -9.66
C PHE A 175 7.64 -10.82 -8.47
N LEU A 176 8.68 -11.64 -8.46
CA LEU A 176 8.91 -12.63 -7.39
C LEU A 176 9.23 -11.95 -6.05
N SER A 177 10.15 -10.98 -6.03
CA SER A 177 10.56 -10.30 -4.81
C SER A 177 9.44 -9.46 -4.21
N GLN A 178 8.69 -8.73 -5.05
CA GLN A 178 7.55 -7.94 -4.65
C GLN A 178 6.44 -8.82 -4.12
N SER A 179 6.18 -9.96 -4.78
CA SER A 179 5.21 -10.93 -4.28
C SER A 179 5.58 -11.44 -2.89
N LEU A 180 6.85 -11.81 -2.68
CA LEU A 180 7.32 -12.30 -1.39
C LEU A 180 7.16 -11.25 -0.28
N VAL A 181 7.50 -9.99 -0.55
CA VAL A 181 7.45 -8.93 0.46
C VAL A 181 6.01 -8.45 0.71
N VAL A 182 5.26 -8.14 -0.35
CA VAL A 182 3.89 -7.61 -0.21
C VAL A 182 2.94 -8.65 0.36
N PHE A 183 2.99 -9.89 -0.11
CA PHE A 183 2.14 -10.95 0.45
C PHE A 183 2.71 -11.52 1.73
N GLY A 184 4.02 -11.77 1.80
CA GLY A 184 4.64 -12.39 2.97
C GLY A 184 4.70 -11.49 4.20
N ILE A 185 4.94 -10.19 4.05
CA ILE A 185 5.05 -9.22 5.16
C ILE A 185 3.81 -8.30 5.21
N GLY A 186 3.32 -7.84 4.06
CA GLY A 186 2.17 -6.94 4.00
C GLY A 186 0.89 -7.57 4.54
N LEU A 187 0.62 -8.86 4.30
CA LEU A 187 -0.58 -9.52 4.85
C LEU A 187 -0.53 -9.64 6.39
N PRO A 188 0.55 -10.13 7.03
CA PRO A 188 0.67 -10.08 8.49
C PRO A 188 0.51 -8.67 9.05
N LEU A 189 1.11 -7.66 8.40
CA LEU A 189 0.99 -6.26 8.81
C LEU A 189 -0.47 -5.78 8.77
N LEU A 190 -1.21 -6.09 7.70
CA LEU A 190 -2.62 -5.79 7.59
C LEU A 190 -3.46 -6.53 8.65
N ALA A 191 -3.14 -7.80 8.90
CA ALA A 191 -3.82 -8.60 9.92
C ALA A 191 -3.62 -8.02 11.34
N ALA A 192 -2.43 -7.49 11.64
CA ALA A 192 -2.14 -6.82 12.90
C ALA A 192 -2.90 -5.50 13.04
N LEU A 193 -3.05 -4.73 11.96
CA LEU A 193 -3.61 -3.38 12.01
C LEU A 193 -5.13 -3.30 11.85
N LYS A 194 -5.79 -4.31 11.25
CA LYS A 194 -7.23 -4.26 10.92
C LYS A 194 -8.17 -4.09 12.12
N LYS A 195 -7.73 -4.49 13.32
CA LYS A 195 -8.51 -4.40 14.57
C LYS A 195 -8.25 -3.10 15.35
N THR A 196 -7.35 -2.25 14.86
CA THR A 196 -7.01 -1.02 15.56
C THR A 196 -8.15 0.02 15.48
N PRO A 197 -8.26 0.94 16.46
CA PRO A 197 -9.30 1.98 16.44
C PRO A 197 -9.21 2.91 15.22
N TRP A 198 -8.01 3.10 14.65
CA TRP A 198 -7.83 3.90 13.45
C TRP A 198 -8.39 3.20 12.21
N ALA A 199 -8.11 1.91 12.03
CA ALA A 199 -8.66 1.13 10.92
C ALA A 199 -10.19 1.02 11.05
N GLN A 200 -10.70 0.70 12.24
CA GLN A 200 -12.13 0.61 12.54
C GLN A 200 -12.89 1.87 12.13
N ARG A 201 -12.39 3.05 12.51
CA ARG A 201 -13.03 4.31 12.13
C ARG A 201 -13.17 4.47 10.62
N VAL A 202 -12.16 4.07 9.84
CA VAL A 202 -12.20 4.18 8.38
C VAL A 202 -13.31 3.32 7.79
N TYR A 203 -13.28 2.01 8.04
CA TYR A 203 -14.23 1.11 7.39
C TYR A 203 -15.64 1.19 7.96
N LEU A 204 -15.82 1.56 9.23
CA LEU A 204 -17.16 1.79 9.80
C LEU A 204 -17.82 3.02 9.17
N THR A 205 -17.06 4.11 8.97
CA THR A 205 -17.54 5.31 8.28
C THR A 205 -17.92 5.01 6.83
N GLU A 206 -17.09 4.23 6.13
CA GLU A 206 -17.38 3.78 4.76
C GLU A 206 -18.66 2.91 4.70
N GLY A 207 -18.86 2.04 5.69
CA GLY A 207 -20.06 1.23 5.83
C GLY A 207 -21.34 2.04 6.08
N GLU A 208 -21.30 3.08 6.90
CA GLU A 208 -22.47 3.97 7.11
C GLU A 208 -22.81 4.75 5.84
N SER A 209 -21.81 5.34 5.18
CA SER A 209 -22.00 6.07 3.92
C SER A 209 -22.71 5.22 2.85
N LEU A 210 -22.35 3.94 2.76
CA LEU A 210 -22.98 3.02 1.82
C LEU A 210 -24.43 2.65 2.20
N LYS A 211 -24.76 2.57 3.49
CA LYS A 211 -26.13 2.35 3.96
C LYS A 211 -27.00 3.58 3.67
N ASP A 212 -26.49 4.78 3.88
CA ASP A 212 -27.20 6.03 3.58
C ASP A 212 -27.46 6.18 2.08
N GLN A 213 -26.49 5.81 1.23
CA GLN A 213 -26.67 5.81 -0.23
C GLN A 213 -27.73 4.83 -0.72
N ARG A 214 -27.96 3.70 -0.02
CA ARG A 214 -28.98 2.71 -0.38
C ARG A 214 -30.39 3.07 0.12
N ARG A 215 -30.49 4.00 1.06
CA ARG A 215 -31.77 4.47 1.62
C ARG A 215 -32.37 5.64 0.83
N LYS A 216 -31.56 6.32 0.01
CA LYS A 216 -31.97 7.37 -0.92
C LYS A 216 -32.32 6.75 -2.26
#